data_AF-A0A9W9HQR2-F1
#
_entry.id   AF-A0A9W9HQR2-F1
#
_cell.length_a   1.000
_cell.length_b   1.000
_cell.length_c   1.000
_cell.angle_alpha   90.00
_cell.angle_beta   90.00
_cell.angle_gamma   90.00
#
_symmetry.space_group_name_H-M   'P 1'
#
loop_
_entity.id
_entity.type
_entity.pdbx_description
1 polymer ?
#
loop_
_entity_poly.entity_id
_entity_poly.type
_entity_poly.pdbx_seq_one_letter_code
_entity_poly.pdbx_strand_id
1 'polypeptide(L)'
;MDFSLTLEDDTWDRFYHPDADDEDPPTMDEIRIVWEFVDRYGTPQAIAVNEAARNFMSLCNDDRHGGIVDRGERVGWLLWDVGIEMPQYQPAILKLVEAIRALPGIDRTEEQIRVWRFKERLERWRDMEAFDEIWFTAYQRYREQKYTGDAFTEEACSDFVNANAFNALHLVAYPPDPPCSSHELARAFWLIGFTLEQDPWNHLPSWLQETSTSGRVSDRTWYITSLNANVHALAPFIQIAGHIIFRFVNKKDLAWLESVKSEYPDSDLWKGSTMFTLDRWEFWRERLRWISEQNVLKERTRDDARMLEKLMQNIQQHSEGSATA
;
A
#
# COMPACT_ATOMS: atom_id res chain seq x y z
N MET A 1 -3.39 -39.78 -14.93
CA MET A 1 -4.33 -39.45 -13.85
C MET A 1 -4.64 -37.98 -14.01
N ASP A 2 -5.80 -37.68 -14.56
CA ASP A 2 -6.33 -36.32 -14.66
C ASP A 2 -6.62 -35.81 -13.25
N PHE A 3 -5.84 -34.84 -12.79
CA PHE A 3 -6.20 -34.02 -11.65
C PHE A 3 -7.08 -32.88 -12.16
N SER A 4 -8.35 -33.21 -12.37
CA SER A 4 -9.43 -32.22 -12.32
C SER A 4 -9.54 -31.76 -10.86
N LEU A 5 -8.66 -30.84 -10.47
CA LEU A 5 -8.89 -30.00 -9.30
C LEU A 5 -10.01 -29.06 -9.72
N THR A 6 -11.22 -29.33 -9.22
CA THR A 6 -12.28 -28.34 -9.17
C THR A 6 -11.77 -27.22 -8.26
N LEU A 7 -11.15 -26.21 -8.86
CA LEU A 7 -11.01 -24.87 -8.28
C LEU A 7 -12.43 -24.35 -8.06
N GLU A 8 -13.01 -24.66 -6.90
CA GLU A 8 -14.26 -24.05 -6.40
C GLU A 8 -13.98 -22.74 -5.65
N ASP A 9 -12.83 -22.10 -5.91
CA ASP A 9 -12.47 -20.81 -5.35
C ASP A 9 -12.32 -19.80 -6.49
N ASP A 10 -13.47 -19.31 -6.97
CA ASP A 10 -13.61 -18.27 -8.00
C ASP A 10 -12.78 -17.00 -7.68
N THR A 11 -12.22 -16.87 -6.47
CA THR A 11 -11.40 -15.74 -6.03
C THR A 11 -10.06 -15.64 -6.76
N TRP A 12 -9.51 -16.75 -7.26
CA TRP A 12 -8.23 -16.75 -7.99
C TRP A 12 -8.37 -16.73 -9.51
N ASP A 13 -9.58 -16.87 -10.05
CA ASP A 13 -9.85 -16.99 -11.49
C ASP A 13 -9.24 -15.84 -12.31
N ARG A 14 -9.24 -14.62 -11.78
CA ARG A 14 -8.64 -13.45 -12.43
C ARG A 14 -7.13 -13.62 -12.67
N PHE A 15 -6.41 -14.32 -11.81
CA PHE A 15 -4.98 -14.57 -11.99
C PHE A 15 -4.72 -15.68 -13.01
N TYR A 16 -5.64 -16.66 -13.11
CA TYR A 16 -5.55 -17.75 -14.08
C TYR A 16 -5.94 -17.33 -15.51
N HIS A 17 -6.64 -16.20 -15.65
CA HIS A 17 -7.12 -15.66 -16.92
C HIS A 17 -6.68 -14.20 -17.09
N PRO A 18 -5.38 -13.95 -17.34
CA PRO A 18 -4.85 -12.60 -17.52
C PRO A 18 -5.50 -11.92 -18.73
N ASP A 19 -5.51 -10.58 -18.69
CA ASP A 19 -6.05 -9.77 -19.78
C ASP A 19 -5.25 -10.00 -21.08
N ALA A 20 -5.93 -9.90 -22.23
CA ALA A 20 -5.36 -10.26 -23.53
C ALA A 20 -4.20 -9.34 -23.98
N ASP A 21 -4.01 -8.20 -23.31
CA ASP A 21 -2.97 -7.20 -23.53
C ASP A 21 -1.79 -7.30 -22.55
N ASP A 22 -1.80 -8.24 -21.60
CA ASP A 22 -0.65 -8.51 -20.73
C ASP A 22 0.49 -9.11 -21.55
N GLU A 23 1.59 -8.37 -21.69
CA GLU A 23 2.75 -8.77 -22.48
C GLU A 23 3.49 -9.97 -21.86
N ASP A 24 3.40 -10.16 -20.53
CA ASP A 24 4.10 -11.22 -19.81
C ASP A 24 3.37 -11.70 -18.54
N PRO A 25 2.23 -12.39 -18.69
CA PRO A 25 1.42 -12.78 -17.55
C PRO A 25 2.09 -13.87 -16.69
N PRO A 26 1.78 -13.91 -15.38
CA PRO A 26 2.19 -14.97 -14.47
C PRO A 26 1.91 -16.37 -15.01
N THR A 27 2.84 -17.29 -14.80
CA THR A 27 2.64 -18.70 -15.14
C THR A 27 1.71 -19.37 -14.14
N MET A 28 1.03 -20.44 -14.56
CA MET A 28 0.21 -21.27 -13.67
C MET A 28 0.99 -21.82 -12.47
N ASP A 29 2.26 -22.16 -12.67
CA ASP A 29 3.13 -22.63 -11.59
C ASP A 29 3.45 -21.51 -10.60
N GLU A 30 3.72 -20.29 -11.06
CA GLU A 30 3.93 -19.11 -10.21
C GLU A 30 2.68 -18.81 -9.37
N ILE A 31 1.49 -18.79 -9.99
CA ILE A 31 0.21 -18.57 -9.29
C ILE A 31 -0.02 -19.66 -8.25
N ARG A 32 0.16 -20.94 -8.62
CA ARG A 32 -0.03 -22.07 -7.69
C ARG A 32 0.92 -21.99 -6.50
N ILE A 33 2.18 -21.61 -6.70
CA ILE A 33 3.15 -21.47 -5.61
C ILE A 33 2.72 -20.39 -4.63
N VAL A 34 2.27 -19.22 -5.13
CA VAL A 34 1.78 -18.14 -4.26
C VAL A 34 0.54 -18.59 -3.52
N TRP A 35 -0.45 -19.16 -4.23
CA TRP A 35 -1.69 -19.67 -3.63
C TRP A 35 -1.43 -20.69 -2.52
N GLU A 36 -0.68 -21.76 -2.80
CA GLU A 36 -0.39 -22.80 -1.82
C GLU A 36 0.34 -22.27 -0.58
N PHE A 37 1.20 -21.26 -0.78
CA PHE A 37 1.92 -20.62 0.31
C PHE A 37 1.00 -19.72 1.16
N VAL A 38 0.22 -18.84 0.55
CA VAL A 38 -0.59 -17.85 1.29
C VAL A 38 -1.82 -18.49 1.95
N ASP A 39 -2.46 -19.46 1.30
CA ASP A 39 -3.63 -20.18 1.84
C ASP A 39 -3.31 -20.92 3.14
N ARG A 40 -2.10 -21.48 3.22
CA ARG A 40 -1.65 -22.24 4.39
C ARG A 40 -0.78 -21.43 5.34
N TYR A 41 -0.55 -20.15 5.07
CA TYR A 41 0.36 -19.33 5.85
C TYR A 41 -0.04 -19.28 7.34
N GLY A 42 0.93 -19.55 8.23
CA GLY A 42 0.68 -19.59 9.68
C GLY A 42 0.09 -20.90 10.20
N THR A 43 -0.14 -21.90 9.35
CA THR A 43 -0.63 -23.24 9.75
C THR A 43 0.53 -24.25 9.87
N PRO A 44 0.33 -25.38 10.58
CA PRO A 44 1.32 -26.47 10.62
C PRO A 44 1.61 -27.11 9.24
N GLN A 45 0.73 -26.91 8.27
CA GLN A 45 0.85 -27.44 6.90
C GLN A 45 1.45 -26.41 5.92
N ALA A 46 1.85 -25.23 6.40
CA ALA A 46 2.47 -24.20 5.58
C ALA A 46 3.77 -24.70 4.95
N ILE A 47 3.95 -24.42 3.66
CA ILE A 47 5.26 -24.56 3.01
C ILE A 47 6.21 -23.57 3.70
N ALA A 48 7.43 -24.02 3.98
CA ALA A 48 8.42 -23.13 4.58
C ALA A 48 8.67 -21.93 3.65
N VAL A 49 8.67 -20.70 4.19
CA VAL A 49 8.77 -19.48 3.37
C VAL A 49 10.01 -19.46 2.45
N ASN A 50 11.13 -20.02 2.92
CA ASN A 50 12.36 -20.14 2.12
C ASN A 50 12.22 -21.16 0.98
N GLU A 51 11.44 -22.21 1.18
CA GLU A 51 11.15 -23.20 0.14
C GLU A 51 10.19 -22.62 -0.91
N ALA A 52 9.13 -21.93 -0.47
CA ALA A 52 8.24 -21.20 -1.35
C ALA A 52 9.01 -20.17 -2.19
N ALA A 53 9.88 -19.36 -1.58
CA ALA A 53 10.72 -18.39 -2.28
C ALA A 53 11.65 -19.05 -3.32
N ARG A 54 12.31 -20.17 -2.97
CA ARG A 54 13.17 -20.91 -3.92
C ARG A 54 12.37 -21.44 -5.10
N ASN A 55 11.24 -22.08 -4.84
CA ASN A 55 10.38 -22.63 -5.88
C ASN A 55 9.86 -21.52 -6.80
N PHE A 56 9.42 -20.41 -6.19
CA PHE A 56 8.87 -19.27 -6.90
C PHE A 56 9.89 -18.56 -7.78
N MET A 57 11.15 -18.50 -7.36
CA MET A 57 12.24 -17.88 -8.14
C MET A 57 13.03 -18.87 -9.01
N SER A 58 12.76 -20.18 -8.94
CA SER A 58 13.54 -21.22 -9.63
C SER A 58 13.45 -21.13 -11.16
N LEU A 59 14.60 -21.03 -11.83
CA LEU A 59 14.69 -20.96 -13.29
C LEU A 59 14.69 -22.34 -13.95
N CYS A 60 14.70 -23.42 -13.16
CA CYS A 60 14.78 -24.78 -13.70
C CYS A 60 13.61 -25.15 -14.64
N ASN A 61 12.46 -24.48 -14.49
CA ASN A 61 11.26 -24.70 -15.30
C ASN A 61 10.98 -23.55 -16.29
N ASP A 62 11.89 -22.58 -16.40
CA ASP A 62 11.69 -21.40 -17.25
C ASP A 62 12.20 -21.69 -18.67
N ASP A 63 11.30 -22.27 -19.48
CA ASP A 63 11.56 -22.61 -20.88
C ASP A 63 11.32 -21.42 -21.84
N ARG A 64 11.08 -20.19 -21.35
CA ARG A 64 10.85 -19.01 -22.19
C ARG A 64 12.17 -18.56 -22.87
N HIS A 65 12.53 -19.26 -23.94
CA HIS A 65 13.69 -19.00 -24.79
C HIS A 65 13.46 -17.73 -25.62
N GLY A 66 13.69 -16.53 -25.06
CA GLY A 66 13.42 -15.34 -25.86
C GLY A 66 13.64 -13.95 -25.29
N GLY A 67 14.46 -13.73 -24.25
CA GLY A 67 15.07 -12.42 -23.94
C GLY A 67 14.19 -11.18 -23.69
N ILE A 68 12.88 -11.24 -23.87
CA ILE A 68 11.94 -10.11 -23.74
C ILE A 68 11.42 -10.01 -22.30
N VAL A 69 11.46 -11.11 -21.55
CA VAL A 69 10.68 -11.29 -20.34
C VAL A 69 11.54 -11.16 -19.07
N ASP A 70 11.13 -10.28 -18.16
CA ASP A 70 11.74 -10.04 -16.85
C ASP A 70 10.94 -10.76 -15.76
N ARG A 71 11.47 -11.88 -15.25
CA ARG A 71 10.79 -12.66 -14.20
C ARG A 71 10.58 -11.87 -12.92
N GLY A 72 11.52 -10.98 -12.56
CA GLY A 72 11.40 -10.14 -11.37
C GLY A 72 10.22 -9.19 -11.47
N GLU A 73 9.98 -8.62 -12.66
CA GLU A 73 8.81 -7.78 -12.94
C GLU A 73 7.51 -8.57 -12.87
N ARG A 74 7.41 -9.70 -13.57
CA ARG A 74 6.20 -10.56 -13.56
C ARG A 74 5.84 -11.06 -12.17
N VAL A 75 6.84 -11.56 -11.44
CA VAL A 75 6.67 -11.97 -10.04
C VAL A 75 6.29 -10.77 -9.17
N GLY A 76 6.91 -9.61 -9.40
CA GLY A 76 6.62 -8.38 -8.69
C GLY A 76 5.15 -7.96 -8.82
N TRP A 77 4.61 -7.96 -10.05
CA TRP A 77 3.20 -7.67 -10.31
C TRP A 77 2.28 -8.69 -9.64
N LEU A 78 2.56 -10.00 -9.79
CA LEU A 78 1.73 -11.02 -9.14
C LEU A 78 1.65 -10.84 -7.62
N LEU A 79 2.79 -10.60 -6.95
CA LEU A 79 2.81 -10.40 -5.49
C LEU A 79 2.07 -9.12 -5.09
N TRP A 80 2.21 -8.04 -5.87
CA TRP A 80 1.49 -6.80 -5.63
C TRP A 80 -0.02 -6.99 -5.80
N ASP A 81 -0.46 -7.53 -6.94
CA ASP A 81 -1.88 -7.68 -7.27
C ASP A 81 -2.58 -8.62 -6.29
N VAL A 82 -1.97 -9.76 -5.93
CA VAL A 82 -2.51 -10.63 -4.86
C VAL A 82 -2.58 -9.86 -3.53
N GLY A 83 -1.59 -9.03 -3.22
CA GLY A 83 -1.60 -8.20 -2.02
C GLY A 83 -2.71 -7.14 -2.02
N ILE A 84 -3.10 -6.60 -3.17
CA ILE A 84 -4.17 -5.60 -3.27
C ILE A 84 -5.56 -6.26 -3.29
N GLU A 85 -5.75 -7.28 -4.12
CA GLU A 85 -7.05 -7.96 -4.31
C GLU A 85 -7.40 -8.85 -3.11
N MET A 86 -6.41 -9.40 -2.42
CA MET A 86 -6.58 -10.31 -1.29
C MET A 86 -5.85 -9.80 -0.04
N PRO A 87 -6.37 -8.75 0.61
CA PRO A 87 -5.69 -8.07 1.73
C PRO A 87 -5.36 -9.00 2.91
N GLN A 88 -6.12 -10.09 3.09
CA GLN A 88 -5.83 -11.13 4.09
C GLN A 88 -4.47 -11.82 3.90
N TYR A 89 -3.93 -11.81 2.67
CA TYR A 89 -2.65 -12.45 2.35
C TYR A 89 -1.46 -11.49 2.42
N GLN A 90 -1.65 -10.19 2.60
CA GLN A 90 -0.57 -9.19 2.66
C GLN A 90 0.58 -9.56 3.62
N PRO A 91 0.33 -10.04 4.87
CA PRO A 91 1.43 -10.45 5.76
C PRO A 91 2.27 -11.60 5.21
N ALA A 92 1.62 -12.58 4.56
CA ALA A 92 2.29 -13.71 3.93
C ALA A 92 3.13 -13.23 2.74
N ILE A 93 2.56 -12.37 1.89
CA ILE A 93 3.27 -11.79 0.74
C ILE A 93 4.53 -11.04 1.18
N LEU A 94 4.47 -10.19 2.22
CA LEU A 94 5.67 -9.51 2.74
C LEU A 94 6.76 -10.50 3.16
N LYS A 95 6.36 -11.61 3.79
CA LYS A 95 7.29 -12.66 4.23
C LYS A 95 7.90 -13.42 3.06
N LEU A 96 7.14 -13.60 1.98
CA LEU A 96 7.65 -14.18 0.74
C LEU A 96 8.66 -13.23 0.07
N VAL A 97 8.36 -11.93 -0.04
CA VAL A 97 9.29 -10.92 -0.56
C VAL A 97 10.59 -10.89 0.24
N GLU A 98 10.51 -10.96 1.58
CA GLU A 98 11.68 -11.10 2.46
C GLU A 98 12.55 -12.31 2.10
N ALA A 99 11.91 -13.47 2.00
CA ALA A 99 12.61 -14.71 1.74
C ALA A 99 13.25 -14.71 0.35
N ILE A 100 12.61 -14.10 -0.65
CA ILE A 100 13.17 -13.92 -2.00
C ILE A 100 14.44 -13.06 -1.93
N ARG A 101 14.37 -11.90 -1.28
CA ARG A 101 15.53 -11.00 -1.09
C ARG A 101 16.69 -11.68 -0.35
N ALA A 102 16.37 -12.62 0.56
CA ALA A 102 17.35 -13.35 1.35
C ALA A 102 17.92 -14.61 0.66
N LEU A 103 17.48 -14.95 -0.55
CA LEU A 103 17.99 -16.14 -1.23
C LEU A 103 19.50 -16.01 -1.52
N PRO A 104 20.32 -17.00 -1.16
CA PRO A 104 21.76 -16.97 -1.45
C PRO A 104 22.05 -17.08 -2.96
N GLY A 105 21.10 -17.60 -3.72
CA GLY A 105 21.14 -17.71 -5.17
C GLY A 105 19.83 -18.28 -5.72
N ILE A 106 19.67 -18.17 -7.04
CA ILE A 106 18.54 -18.73 -7.78
C ILE A 106 18.94 -20.07 -8.38
N ASP A 107 18.07 -21.08 -8.21
CA ASP A 107 18.24 -22.42 -8.78
C ASP A 107 18.15 -22.37 -10.31
N ARG A 108 19.14 -23.01 -10.96
CA ARG A 108 19.42 -22.91 -12.41
C ARG A 108 19.97 -24.23 -12.95
N THR A 109 19.73 -24.49 -14.23
CA THR A 109 20.34 -25.62 -14.94
C THR A 109 21.77 -25.31 -15.39
N GLU A 110 22.60 -26.33 -15.63
CA GLU A 110 23.97 -26.16 -16.13
C GLU A 110 24.01 -25.41 -17.46
N GLU A 111 23.05 -25.66 -18.35
CA GLU A 111 22.96 -24.98 -19.64
C GLU A 111 22.65 -23.49 -19.48
N GLN A 112 21.74 -23.14 -18.56
CA GLN A 112 21.45 -21.75 -18.23
C GLN A 112 22.69 -21.03 -17.70
N ILE A 113 23.51 -21.69 -16.87
CA ILE A 113 24.79 -21.15 -16.38
C ILE A 113 25.77 -20.91 -17.53
N ARG A 114 25.82 -21.79 -18.53
CA ARG A 114 26.76 -21.67 -19.66
C ARG A 114 26.39 -20.57 -20.65
N VAL A 115 25.09 -20.31 -20.86
CA VAL A 115 24.60 -19.36 -21.88
C VAL A 115 24.52 -17.91 -21.35
N TRP A 116 24.40 -17.71 -20.04
CA TRP A 116 24.54 -16.46 -19.25
C TRP A 116 24.48 -15.08 -19.96
N ARG A 117 23.40 -14.84 -20.72
CA ARG A 117 23.14 -13.54 -21.38
C ARG A 117 22.55 -12.45 -20.46
N PHE A 118 22.35 -12.73 -19.16
CA PHE A 118 21.49 -11.90 -18.29
C PHE A 118 21.98 -11.70 -16.84
N LYS A 119 23.29 -11.75 -16.58
CA LYS A 119 23.84 -11.59 -15.21
C LYS A 119 23.26 -10.37 -14.47
N GLU A 120 23.17 -9.23 -15.15
CA GLU A 120 22.67 -7.98 -14.59
C GLU A 120 21.18 -8.05 -14.23
N ARG A 121 20.35 -8.67 -15.07
CA ARG A 121 18.92 -8.88 -14.76
C ARG A 121 18.72 -9.77 -13.54
N LEU A 122 19.55 -10.80 -13.36
CA LEU A 122 19.50 -11.69 -12.20
C LEU A 122 19.79 -10.96 -10.88
N GLU A 123 20.72 -10.00 -10.89
CA GLU A 123 21.01 -9.18 -9.71
C GLU A 123 19.82 -8.26 -9.38
N ARG A 124 19.21 -7.63 -10.40
CA ARG A 124 17.97 -6.84 -10.24
C ARG A 124 16.80 -7.65 -9.69
N TRP A 125 16.63 -8.89 -10.15
CA TRP A 125 15.59 -9.81 -9.65
C TRP A 125 15.80 -10.18 -8.19
N ARG A 126 17.05 -10.45 -7.79
CA ARG A 126 17.39 -10.76 -6.39
C ARG A 126 17.03 -9.61 -5.47
N ASP A 127 17.33 -8.40 -5.92
CA ASP A 127 17.10 -7.20 -5.12
C ASP A 127 15.61 -6.81 -5.11
N MET A 128 14.76 -7.52 -5.88
CA MET A 128 13.33 -7.23 -6.05
C MET A 128 13.10 -5.78 -6.49
N GLU A 129 14.00 -5.24 -7.31
CA GLU A 129 13.96 -3.84 -7.74
C GLU A 129 12.65 -3.52 -8.47
N ALA A 130 12.21 -4.43 -9.35
CA ALA A 130 10.95 -4.28 -10.06
C ALA A 130 9.75 -4.25 -9.09
N PHE A 131 9.77 -5.05 -8.03
CA PHE A 131 8.71 -5.00 -7.02
C PHE A 131 8.66 -3.65 -6.31
N ASP A 132 9.81 -3.06 -5.95
CA ASP A 132 9.84 -1.73 -5.34
C ASP A 132 9.37 -0.63 -6.31
N GLU A 133 9.72 -0.73 -7.60
CA GLU A 133 9.23 0.15 -8.65
C GLU A 133 7.72 0.02 -8.85
N ILE A 134 7.19 -1.21 -8.91
CA ILE A 134 5.76 -1.52 -9.00
C ILE A 134 5.02 -0.99 -7.78
N TRP A 135 5.54 -1.29 -6.58
CA TRP A 135 5.00 -0.82 -5.30
C TRP A 135 4.92 0.71 -5.24
N PHE A 136 5.88 1.41 -5.87
CA PHE A 136 5.83 2.85 -5.98
C PHE A 136 4.83 3.33 -7.04
N THR A 137 4.96 2.85 -8.27
CA THR A 137 4.19 3.32 -9.42
C THR A 137 2.71 2.97 -9.31
N ALA A 138 2.38 1.73 -8.92
CA ALA A 138 1.00 1.29 -8.72
C ALA A 138 0.32 2.04 -7.58
N TYR A 139 1.02 2.28 -6.46
CA TYR A 139 0.50 3.13 -5.39
C TYR A 139 0.17 4.56 -5.89
N GLN A 140 1.03 5.16 -6.71
CA GLN A 140 0.75 6.48 -7.29
C GLN A 140 -0.47 6.44 -8.22
N ARG A 141 -0.63 5.38 -9.02
CA ARG A 141 -1.82 5.19 -9.87
C ARG A 141 -3.11 5.16 -9.04
N TYR A 142 -3.17 4.34 -7.98
CA TYR A 142 -4.34 4.32 -7.08
C TYR A 142 -4.58 5.67 -6.41
N ARG A 143 -3.50 6.37 -6.03
CA ARG A 143 -3.59 7.73 -5.46
C ARG A 143 -4.15 8.73 -6.47
N GLU A 144 -3.79 8.67 -7.74
CA GLU A 144 -4.30 9.58 -8.78
C GLU A 144 -5.73 9.23 -9.16
N GLN A 145 -6.04 7.93 -9.25
CA GLN A 145 -7.33 7.43 -9.73
C GLN A 145 -8.44 7.46 -8.69
N LYS A 146 -8.13 7.63 -7.40
CA LYS A 146 -9.14 7.65 -6.32
C LYS A 146 -10.25 8.69 -6.48
N TYR A 147 -10.09 9.67 -7.39
CA TYR A 147 -11.10 10.68 -7.73
C TYR A 147 -11.48 10.72 -9.21
N THR A 148 -10.86 9.94 -10.09
CA THR A 148 -11.07 10.05 -11.54
C THR A 148 -12.17 9.11 -12.02
N GLY A 149 -13.24 9.67 -12.58
CA GLY A 149 -14.32 8.92 -13.27
C GLY A 149 -15.71 9.52 -13.04
N ASP A 150 -16.65 9.22 -13.95
CA ASP A 150 -18.08 9.54 -13.81
C ASP A 150 -18.77 8.72 -12.69
N ALA A 151 -18.09 7.72 -12.16
CA ALA A 151 -18.50 6.95 -10.99
C ALA A 151 -17.31 6.85 -10.02
N PHE A 152 -17.37 7.57 -8.90
CA PHE A 152 -16.67 7.14 -7.69
C PHE A 152 -17.22 5.74 -7.34
N THR A 153 -16.52 4.69 -7.76
CA THR A 153 -16.88 3.32 -7.41
C THR A 153 -16.29 2.99 -6.04
N GLU A 154 -17.04 2.25 -5.22
CA GLU A 154 -16.53 1.78 -3.92
C GLU A 154 -15.30 0.86 -4.08
N GLU A 155 -15.14 0.28 -5.27
CA GLU A 155 -14.03 -0.58 -5.70
C GLU A 155 -12.70 0.19 -5.82
N ALA A 156 -12.63 1.32 -6.55
CA ALA A 156 -11.40 2.11 -6.64
C ALA A 156 -10.96 2.67 -5.28
N CYS A 157 -11.91 2.92 -4.39
CA CYS A 157 -11.63 3.27 -2.99
C CYS A 157 -11.07 2.07 -2.21
N SER A 158 -11.48 0.85 -2.53
CA SER A 158 -11.03 -0.39 -1.89
C SER A 158 -9.56 -0.67 -2.19
N ASP A 159 -9.13 -0.59 -3.45
CA ASP A 159 -7.73 -0.85 -3.81
C ASP A 159 -6.77 0.14 -3.15
N PHE A 160 -7.16 1.42 -3.09
CA PHE A 160 -6.35 2.42 -2.40
C PHE A 160 -6.29 2.15 -0.89
N VAL A 161 -7.39 1.70 -0.26
CA VAL A 161 -7.39 1.27 1.15
C VAL A 161 -6.46 0.06 1.34
N ASN A 162 -6.55 -0.95 0.48
CA ASN A 162 -5.73 -2.15 0.55
C ASN A 162 -4.25 -1.84 0.34
N ALA A 163 -3.91 -0.94 -0.60
CA ALA A 163 -2.55 -0.46 -0.80
C ALA A 163 -2.00 0.26 0.44
N ASN A 164 -2.82 1.08 1.12
CA ASN A 164 -2.42 1.72 2.37
C ASN A 164 -2.24 0.71 3.51
N ALA A 165 -3.07 -0.33 3.60
CA ALA A 165 -2.89 -1.43 4.53
C ALA A 165 -1.56 -2.16 4.28
N PHE A 166 -1.23 -2.41 3.02
CA PHE A 166 0.00 -3.09 2.64
C PHE A 166 1.23 -2.27 3.02
N ASN A 167 1.19 -0.96 2.77
CA ASN A 167 2.21 0.00 3.20
C ASN A 167 2.34 0.07 4.73
N ALA A 168 1.22 0.05 5.45
CA ALA A 168 1.24 0.07 6.91
C ALA A 168 1.84 -1.22 7.50
N LEU A 169 1.52 -2.39 6.92
CA LEU A 169 2.14 -3.66 7.30
C LEU A 169 3.65 -3.66 7.03
N HIS A 170 4.07 -3.14 5.86
CA HIS A 170 5.48 -2.98 5.55
C HIS A 170 6.18 -2.07 6.57
N LEU A 171 5.56 -0.94 6.92
CA LEU A 171 6.09 -0.04 7.94
C LEU A 171 6.22 -0.71 9.32
N VAL A 172 5.32 -1.64 9.67
CA VAL A 172 5.40 -2.44 10.91
C VAL A 172 6.50 -3.48 10.87
N ALA A 173 6.67 -4.16 9.73
CA ALA A 173 7.74 -5.14 9.55
C ALA A 173 9.12 -4.48 9.56
N TYR A 174 9.22 -3.25 9.03
CA TYR A 174 10.48 -2.51 8.87
C TYR A 174 10.35 -1.08 9.40
N PRO A 175 10.24 -0.90 10.73
CA PRO A 175 10.22 0.43 11.32
C PRO A 175 11.55 1.13 11.01
N PRO A 176 11.52 2.37 10.48
CA PRO A 176 12.76 3.10 10.20
C PRO A 176 13.52 3.43 11.50
N ASP A 177 14.84 3.23 11.46
CA ASP A 177 15.78 3.52 12.54
C ASP A 177 17.08 4.07 11.91
N PRO A 178 17.55 5.34 12.08
CA PRO A 178 17.00 6.59 12.68
C PRO A 178 15.90 7.28 11.82
N PRO A 179 15.45 8.56 12.05
CA PRO A 179 14.29 9.18 11.35
C PRO A 179 14.53 9.56 9.87
N CYS A 180 15.32 8.77 9.15
CA CYS A 180 15.38 8.81 7.69
C CYS A 180 14.02 8.44 7.09
N SER A 181 13.71 9.03 5.93
CA SER A 181 12.43 8.89 5.24
C SER A 181 12.24 7.48 4.69
N SER A 182 11.51 6.62 5.40
CA SER A 182 10.84 5.52 4.69
C SER A 182 9.73 6.09 3.83
N HIS A 183 9.54 5.52 2.64
CA HIS A 183 8.50 5.95 1.72
C HIS A 183 7.11 5.75 2.33
N GLU A 184 6.92 4.68 3.10
CA GLU A 184 5.66 4.33 3.78
C GLU A 184 5.31 5.35 4.85
N LEU A 185 6.28 5.78 5.66
CA LEU A 185 6.07 6.79 6.69
C LEU A 185 5.79 8.16 6.07
N ALA A 186 6.48 8.51 4.98
CA ALA A 186 6.19 9.72 4.22
C ALA A 186 4.78 9.69 3.61
N ARG A 187 4.35 8.55 3.04
CA ARG A 187 2.98 8.35 2.53
C ARG A 187 1.93 8.48 3.64
N ALA A 188 2.19 7.91 4.82
CA ALA A 188 1.31 8.03 5.98
C ALA A 188 1.15 9.50 6.39
N PHE A 189 2.25 10.24 6.58
CA PHE A 189 2.18 11.67 6.93
C PHE A 189 1.55 12.52 5.84
N TRP A 190 1.83 12.21 4.56
CA TRP A 190 1.18 12.89 3.44
C TRP A 190 -0.34 12.71 3.50
N LEU A 191 -0.81 11.47 3.67
CA LEU A 191 -2.24 11.17 3.72
C LEU A 191 -2.91 11.77 4.95
N ILE A 192 -2.27 11.69 6.13
CA ILE A 192 -2.75 12.35 7.36
C ILE A 192 -2.87 13.86 7.14
N GLY A 193 -1.81 14.50 6.66
CA GLY A 193 -1.76 15.93 6.40
C GLY A 193 -2.84 16.37 5.41
N PHE A 194 -2.94 15.66 4.29
CA PHE A 194 -3.94 15.93 3.26
C PHE A 194 -5.38 15.73 3.76
N THR A 195 -5.62 14.73 4.62
CA THR A 195 -6.96 14.39 5.12
C THR A 195 -7.41 15.30 6.26
N LEU A 196 -6.51 15.61 7.20
CA LEU A 196 -6.84 16.21 8.48
C LEU A 196 -6.41 17.67 8.60
N GLU A 197 -5.33 18.07 7.92
CA GLU A 197 -4.77 19.42 8.02
C GLU A 197 -5.21 20.35 6.89
N GLN A 198 -5.85 19.83 5.84
CA GLN A 198 -6.46 20.69 4.83
C GLN A 198 -7.94 20.95 5.16
N ASP A 199 -8.42 22.14 4.81
CA ASP A 199 -9.83 22.51 4.82
C ASP A 199 -10.42 22.25 3.44
N PRO A 200 -10.90 21.01 3.17
CA PRO A 200 -11.49 20.75 1.89
C PRO A 200 -12.71 21.64 1.69
N TRP A 201 -13.51 21.96 2.70
CA TRP A 201 -14.83 22.59 2.49
C TRP A 201 -14.80 23.98 1.85
N ASN A 202 -13.70 24.70 2.03
CA ASN A 202 -13.58 26.10 1.60
C ASN A 202 -12.62 26.29 0.42
N HIS A 203 -11.84 25.28 0.00
CA HIS A 203 -10.77 25.45 -0.99
C HIS A 203 -10.63 24.26 -1.97
N LEU A 204 -10.81 24.52 -3.27
CA LEU A 204 -10.64 23.55 -4.37
C LEU A 204 -9.21 23.65 -4.94
N PRO A 205 -8.48 22.53 -5.13
CA PRO A 205 -7.19 22.54 -5.81
C PRO A 205 -7.24 23.10 -7.23
N SER A 206 -6.21 23.83 -7.68
CA SER A 206 -6.21 24.57 -8.96
C SER A 206 -6.05 23.67 -10.18
N TRP A 207 -5.23 22.61 -10.12
CA TRP A 207 -5.09 21.62 -11.20
C TRP A 207 -6.38 20.81 -11.47
N LEU A 208 -7.31 20.78 -10.51
CA LEU A 208 -8.66 20.23 -10.68
C LEU A 208 -9.61 21.23 -11.35
N GLN A 209 -9.31 22.53 -11.33
CA GLN A 209 -10.05 23.53 -12.12
C GLN A 209 -9.70 23.43 -13.61
N GLU A 210 -8.47 23.03 -13.94
CA GLU A 210 -7.95 22.98 -15.32
C GLU A 210 -8.37 21.72 -16.10
N THR A 211 -8.55 20.57 -15.42
CA THR A 211 -8.97 19.31 -16.05
C THR A 211 -10.48 19.22 -16.28
N SER A 212 -11.26 20.10 -15.63
CA SER A 212 -12.71 20.16 -15.77
C SER A 212 -13.11 20.95 -17.02
N THR A 213 -12.96 20.32 -18.20
CA THR A 213 -13.52 20.84 -19.46
C THR A 213 -15.06 20.93 -19.44
N SER A 214 -15.71 20.27 -18.47
CA SER A 214 -17.11 20.53 -18.12
C SER A 214 -17.17 21.49 -16.93
N GLY A 215 -17.81 22.64 -17.10
CA GLY A 215 -17.99 23.65 -16.05
C GLY A 215 -18.98 23.24 -14.95
N ARG A 216 -18.81 22.05 -14.33
CA ARG A 216 -19.80 21.48 -13.40
C ARG A 216 -19.29 20.83 -12.11
N VAL A 217 -18.01 20.86 -11.76
CA VAL A 217 -17.55 20.26 -10.48
C VAL A 217 -16.78 21.26 -9.61
N SER A 218 -17.33 22.45 -9.45
CA SER A 218 -17.00 23.36 -8.36
C SER A 218 -18.00 23.18 -7.21
N ASP A 219 -18.29 21.93 -6.83
CA ASP A 219 -19.43 21.62 -5.98
C ASP A 219 -18.97 20.83 -4.74
N ARG A 220 -19.57 21.18 -3.61
CA ARG A 220 -19.38 20.61 -2.26
C ARG A 220 -19.29 19.07 -2.25
N THR A 221 -19.89 18.44 -3.25
CA THR A 221 -19.82 17.02 -3.60
C THR A 221 -18.39 16.48 -3.66
N TRP A 222 -17.43 17.19 -4.26
CA TRP A 222 -16.03 16.70 -4.33
C TRP A 222 -15.41 16.58 -2.92
N TYR A 223 -15.65 17.54 -2.04
CA TYR A 223 -15.09 17.52 -0.68
C TYR A 223 -15.66 16.38 0.16
N ILE A 224 -16.96 16.12 0.01
CA ILE A 224 -17.63 14.98 0.62
C ILE A 224 -17.01 13.68 0.11
N THR A 225 -16.82 13.54 -1.20
CA THR A 225 -16.18 12.37 -1.81
C THR A 225 -14.74 12.19 -1.33
N SER A 226 -13.96 13.27 -1.28
CA SER A 226 -12.57 13.28 -0.85
C SER A 226 -12.42 12.82 0.60
N LEU A 227 -13.22 13.36 1.52
CA LEU A 227 -13.20 12.92 2.91
C LEU A 227 -13.71 11.48 3.08
N ASN A 228 -14.77 11.10 2.35
CA ASN A 228 -15.23 9.72 2.36
C ASN A 228 -14.12 8.75 1.91
N ALA A 229 -13.36 9.08 0.87
CA ALA A 229 -12.27 8.23 0.40
C ALA A 229 -11.06 8.25 1.35
N ASN A 230 -10.59 9.44 1.72
CA ASN A 230 -9.32 9.60 2.42
C ASN A 230 -9.38 9.12 3.86
N VAL A 231 -10.52 9.25 4.55
CA VAL A 231 -10.65 8.72 5.93
C VAL A 231 -10.55 7.20 5.93
N HIS A 232 -11.18 6.52 4.96
CA HIS A 232 -11.03 5.07 4.79
C HIS A 232 -9.59 4.70 4.45
N ALA A 233 -8.97 5.42 3.51
CA ALA A 233 -7.59 5.20 3.10
C ALA A 233 -6.56 5.44 4.22
N LEU A 234 -6.86 6.38 5.12
CA LEU A 234 -6.05 6.69 6.29
C LEU A 234 -6.14 5.60 7.36
N ALA A 235 -7.30 4.95 7.48
CA ALA A 235 -7.58 4.05 8.59
C ALA A 235 -6.53 2.94 8.77
N PRO A 236 -6.07 2.22 7.73
CA PRO A 236 -5.05 1.19 7.88
C PRO A 236 -3.74 1.68 8.48
N PHE A 237 -3.26 2.89 8.13
CA PHE A 237 -2.02 3.42 8.69
C PHE A 237 -2.08 3.61 10.20
N ILE A 238 -3.19 4.14 10.72
CA ILE A 238 -3.34 4.35 12.16
C ILE A 238 -3.65 3.01 12.86
N GLN A 239 -4.49 2.17 12.27
CA GLN A 239 -4.85 0.85 12.82
C GLN A 239 -3.65 -0.09 12.96
N ILE A 240 -2.81 -0.16 11.92
CA ILE A 240 -1.71 -1.12 11.85
C ILE A 240 -0.43 -0.49 12.37
N ALA A 241 -0.09 0.71 11.90
CA ALA A 241 1.20 1.36 12.14
C ALA A 241 1.14 2.58 13.07
N GLY A 242 -0.01 2.89 13.67
CA GLY A 242 -0.19 4.13 14.46
C GLY A 242 0.80 4.26 15.62
N HIS A 243 1.16 3.16 16.27
CA HIS A 243 2.17 3.15 17.34
C HIS A 243 3.58 3.47 16.83
N ILE A 244 3.93 3.07 15.60
CA ILE A 244 5.21 3.41 14.97
C ILE A 244 5.21 4.87 14.56
N ILE A 245 4.13 5.34 13.93
CA ILE A 245 3.96 6.75 13.56
C ILE A 245 4.14 7.61 14.82
N PHE A 246 3.44 7.30 15.92
CA PHE A 246 3.51 8.06 17.17
C PHE A 246 4.91 8.12 17.80
N ARG A 247 5.76 7.09 17.63
CA ARG A 247 7.16 7.12 18.13
C ARG A 247 8.01 8.25 17.55
N PHE A 248 7.57 8.85 16.43
CA PHE A 248 8.23 9.97 15.77
C PHE A 248 7.78 11.34 16.28
N VAL A 249 6.88 11.41 17.26
CA VAL A 249 6.57 12.67 17.95
C VAL A 249 7.85 13.29 18.49
N ASN A 250 8.05 14.57 18.19
CA ASN A 250 9.23 15.40 18.45
C ASN A 250 10.53 14.92 17.78
N LYS A 251 10.47 13.96 16.84
CA LYS A 251 11.64 13.42 16.13
C LYS A 251 11.59 13.60 14.62
N LYS A 252 10.43 13.95 14.05
CA LYS A 252 10.24 14.13 12.61
C LYS A 252 9.90 15.57 12.27
N ASP A 253 10.68 16.15 11.36
CA ASP A 253 10.32 17.39 10.68
C ASP A 253 9.45 17.09 9.46
N LEU A 254 8.31 17.78 9.37
CA LEU A 254 7.34 17.69 8.28
C LEU A 254 7.36 18.96 7.41
N ALA A 255 8.45 19.72 7.38
CA ALA A 255 8.58 20.89 6.50
C ALA A 255 8.28 20.60 5.02
N TRP A 256 8.57 19.39 4.53
CA TRP A 256 8.21 18.98 3.16
C TRP A 256 6.68 18.92 2.95
N LEU A 257 5.90 18.64 4.00
CA LEU A 257 4.44 18.66 3.94
C LEU A 257 3.94 20.10 3.74
N GLU A 258 4.64 21.09 4.29
CA GLU A 258 4.34 22.50 4.03
C GLU A 258 4.55 22.85 2.57
N SER A 259 5.55 22.28 1.88
CA SER A 259 5.69 22.45 0.42
C SER A 259 4.52 21.87 -0.34
N VAL A 260 4.03 20.69 0.05
CA VAL A 260 2.83 20.06 -0.54
C VAL A 260 1.57 20.90 -0.29
N LYS A 261 1.46 21.50 0.91
CA LYS A 261 0.33 22.37 1.26
C LYS A 261 0.44 23.78 0.70
N SER A 262 1.65 24.25 0.38
CA SER A 262 1.91 25.62 -0.10
C SER A 262 1.27 25.91 -1.45
N GLU A 263 0.83 24.88 -2.16
CA GLU A 263 -0.06 25.02 -3.30
C GLU A 263 -1.41 25.66 -2.91
N TYR A 264 -1.83 25.53 -1.64
CA TYR A 264 -3.11 25.99 -1.09
C TYR A 264 -2.97 26.55 0.34
N PRO A 265 -2.23 27.66 0.55
CA PRO A 265 -1.87 28.15 1.89
C PRO A 265 -3.08 28.57 2.73
N ASP A 266 -4.16 29.02 2.08
CA ASP A 266 -5.41 29.39 2.75
C ASP A 266 -6.21 28.18 3.25
N SER A 267 -5.93 26.98 2.71
CA SER A 267 -6.60 25.73 3.11
C SER A 267 -5.93 25.03 4.28
N ASP A 268 -4.72 25.43 4.69
CA ASP A 268 -4.04 24.77 5.81
C ASP A 268 -4.72 25.14 7.13
N LEU A 269 -5.25 24.14 7.82
CA LEU A 269 -5.87 24.27 9.14
C LEU A 269 -4.84 24.20 10.26
N TRP A 270 -3.68 23.55 10.02
CA TRP A 270 -2.62 23.47 11.02
C TRP A 270 -1.78 24.75 10.97
N LYS A 271 -1.67 25.45 12.11
CA LYS A 271 -0.89 26.71 12.24
C LYS A 271 0.30 26.60 13.19
N GLY A 272 0.60 25.38 13.65
CA GLY A 272 1.69 25.12 14.58
C GLY A 272 3.03 24.87 13.90
N SER A 273 3.96 24.24 14.62
CA SER A 273 5.30 23.91 14.12
C SER A 273 5.25 22.91 12.95
N THR A 274 6.27 22.96 12.08
CA THR A 274 6.51 21.93 11.04
C THR A 274 6.93 20.60 11.65
N MET A 275 7.39 20.58 12.91
CA MET A 275 7.67 19.36 13.63
C MET A 275 6.40 18.55 13.88
N PHE A 276 6.52 17.23 13.85
CA PHE A 276 5.48 16.34 14.33
C PHE A 276 5.44 16.37 15.86
N THR A 277 4.56 17.18 16.45
CA THR A 277 4.45 17.37 17.91
C THR A 277 3.23 16.67 18.51
N LEU A 278 3.16 16.62 19.84
CA LEU A 278 1.95 16.18 20.55
C LEU A 278 0.74 17.07 20.22
N ASP A 279 0.95 18.40 20.11
CA ASP A 279 -0.13 19.32 19.72
C ASP A 279 -0.68 18.99 18.32
N ARG A 280 0.20 18.58 17.39
CA ARG A 280 -0.20 18.17 16.04
C ARG A 280 -0.98 16.86 16.05
N TRP A 281 -0.57 15.91 16.91
CA TRP A 281 -1.31 14.67 17.14
C TRP A 281 -2.70 14.92 17.72
N GLU A 282 -2.83 15.81 18.71
CA GLU A 282 -4.13 16.17 19.29
C GLU A 282 -5.00 16.89 18.28
N PHE A 283 -4.43 17.81 17.50
CA PHE A 283 -5.14 18.46 16.41
C PHE A 283 -5.74 17.44 15.42
N TRP A 284 -4.99 16.42 14.99
CA TRP A 284 -5.52 15.36 14.14
C TRP A 284 -6.69 14.61 14.78
N ARG A 285 -6.63 14.34 16.09
CA ARG A 285 -7.74 13.73 16.83
C ARG A 285 -8.98 14.62 16.86
N GLU A 286 -8.82 15.92 17.11
CA GLU A 286 -9.91 16.89 17.06
C GLU A 286 -10.56 16.95 15.67
N ARG A 287 -9.74 16.89 14.61
CA ARG A 287 -10.23 16.83 13.23
C ARG A 287 -11.03 15.56 12.95
N LEU A 288 -10.57 14.40 13.41
CA LEU A 288 -11.33 13.15 13.30
C LEU A 288 -12.66 13.20 14.07
N ARG A 289 -12.66 13.77 15.28
CA ARG A 289 -13.89 14.01 16.05
C ARG A 289 -14.85 14.88 15.26
N TRP A 290 -14.38 16.00 14.72
CA TRP A 290 -15.17 16.89 13.89
C TRP A 290 -15.74 16.18 12.66
N ILE A 291 -14.94 15.39 11.93
CA ILE A 291 -15.38 14.59 10.77
C ILE A 291 -16.54 13.67 11.18
N SER A 292 -16.46 13.02 12.34
CA SER A 292 -17.50 12.09 12.80
C SER A 292 -18.86 12.74 13.09
N GLU A 293 -18.87 14.06 13.29
CA GLU A 293 -20.08 14.84 13.57
C GLU A 293 -20.75 15.35 12.28
N GLN A 294 -20.07 15.24 11.12
CA GLN A 294 -20.57 15.77 9.85
C GLN A 294 -21.61 14.83 9.21
N ASN A 295 -22.90 15.11 9.45
CA ASN A 295 -24.03 14.32 8.94
C ASN A 295 -24.11 14.21 7.42
N VAL A 296 -23.41 15.06 6.68
CA VAL A 296 -23.31 15.02 5.20
C VAL A 296 -22.36 13.94 4.69
N LEU A 297 -21.51 13.37 5.54
CA LEU A 297 -20.61 12.28 5.19
C LEU A 297 -21.29 10.92 5.33
N LYS A 298 -20.75 9.90 4.64
CA LYS A 298 -21.25 8.52 4.77
C LYS A 298 -21.14 8.06 6.23
N GLU A 299 -22.06 7.20 6.67
CA GLU A 299 -22.02 6.64 8.03
C GLU A 299 -20.71 5.90 8.33
N ARG A 300 -20.26 5.05 7.40
CA ARG A 300 -18.97 4.36 7.48
C ARG A 300 -17.80 5.33 7.72
N THR A 301 -17.76 6.47 7.01
CA THR A 301 -16.70 7.49 7.18
C THR A 301 -16.70 8.05 8.60
N ARG A 302 -17.89 8.32 9.15
CA ARG A 302 -18.03 8.82 10.53
C ARG A 302 -17.63 7.76 11.55
N ASP A 303 -17.96 6.50 11.30
CA ASP A 303 -17.56 5.37 12.15
C ASP A 303 -16.05 5.20 12.20
N ASP A 304 -15.40 5.21 11.03
CA ASP A 304 -13.95 5.14 10.95
C ASP A 304 -13.30 6.33 11.65
N ALA A 305 -13.81 7.55 11.46
CA ALA A 305 -13.29 8.72 12.15
C ALA A 305 -13.38 8.60 13.70
N ARG A 306 -14.50 8.08 14.24
CA ARG A 306 -14.63 7.81 15.69
C ARG A 306 -13.68 6.73 16.17
N MET A 307 -13.52 5.68 15.39
CA MET A 307 -12.62 4.58 15.72
C MET A 307 -11.16 5.06 15.74
N LEU A 308 -10.75 5.85 14.74
CA LEU A 308 -9.39 6.39 14.65
C LEU A 308 -9.10 7.37 15.80
N GLU A 309 -10.04 8.26 16.14
CA GLU A 309 -9.87 9.20 17.25
C GLU A 309 -9.60 8.49 18.58
N LYS A 310 -10.39 7.44 18.88
CA LYS A 310 -10.21 6.61 20.07
C LYS A 310 -8.91 5.82 20.03
N LEU A 311 -8.56 5.26 18.87
CA LEU A 311 -7.33 4.48 18.73
C LEU A 311 -6.10 5.36 18.94
N MET A 312 -6.08 6.57 18.37
CA MET A 312 -5.00 7.53 18.56
C MET A 312 -4.87 7.95 20.04
N GLN A 313 -5.99 8.12 20.75
CA GLN A 313 -5.99 8.36 22.19
C GLN A 313 -5.35 7.19 22.96
N ASN A 314 -5.74 5.96 22.62
CA ASN A 314 -5.20 4.76 23.26
C ASN A 314 -3.68 4.64 23.01
N ILE A 315 -3.21 4.86 21.78
CA ILE A 315 -1.78 4.82 21.43
C ILE A 315 -0.97 5.80 22.28
N GLN A 316 -1.47 7.03 22.45
CA GLN A 316 -0.84 8.04 23.28
C GLN A 316 -0.76 7.59 24.75
N GLN A 317 -1.87 7.15 25.34
CA GLN A 317 -1.92 6.72 26.75
C GLN A 317 -0.98 5.54 27.05
N HIS A 318 -0.92 4.54 26.16
CA HIS A 318 -0.02 3.39 26.34
C HIS A 318 1.45 3.79 26.25
N SER A 319 1.78 4.76 25.41
CA SER A 319 3.14 5.27 25.25
C SER A 319 3.60 6.10 26.46
N GLU A 320 2.72 6.91 27.03
CA GLU A 320 2.98 7.68 28.26
C GLU A 320 3.11 6.77 29.50
N GLY A 321 2.27 5.73 29.60
CA GLY A 321 2.35 4.73 30.67
C GLY A 321 3.62 3.88 30.63
N SER A 322 4.16 3.61 29.44
CA SER A 322 5.42 2.86 29.27
C SER A 322 6.68 3.67 29.59
N ALA A 323 6.59 5.00 29.61
CA ALA A 323 7.72 5.89 29.95
C ALA A 323 7.86 6.16 31.46
N THR A 324 6.89 5.74 32.26
CA THR A 324 6.82 5.97 33.71
C THR A 324 7.02 4.70 34.55
N ALA A 325 7.16 3.54 33.91
CA ALA A 325 7.56 2.27 34.50
C ALA A 325 9.04 1.99 34.21
#